data_AF-A0A8X8ZK76-F1
#
_entry.id   AF-A0A8X8ZK76-F1
#
_cell.length_a   1.000
_cell.length_b   1.000
_cell.length_c   1.000
_cell.angle_alpha   90.00
_cell.angle_beta   90.00
_cell.angle_gamma   90.00
#
_symmetry.space_group_name_H-M   'P 1'
#
loop_
_entity.id
_entity.type
_entity.pdbx_description
1 polymer ?
#
loop_
_entity_poly.entity_id
_entity_poly.type
_entity_poly.pdbx_seq_one_letter_code
_entity_poly.pdbx_strand_id
1 'polypeptide(L)'
;MHSDQPSNAALVADVLKTEIVVREWKDRAGVVKASLIESVVRRFMASEEGCRIKETAEKLGAAVREATEAGGVSRIELDSFIAHVIR
;
A
#
# COMPACT_ATOMS: atom_id res chain seq x y z
N MET A 1 -3.83 -16.32 0.37
CA MET A 1 -3.21 -15.39 -0.59
C MET A 1 -2.73 -16.17 -1.80
N HIS A 2 -2.89 -15.60 -2.99
CA HIS A 2 -2.52 -16.17 -4.29
C HIS A 2 -1.67 -15.15 -5.08
N SER A 3 -0.96 -15.62 -6.11
CA SER A 3 -0.13 -14.80 -7.00
C SER A 3 0.91 -13.93 -6.27
N ASP A 4 0.92 -12.64 -6.58
CA ASP A 4 1.84 -11.60 -6.14
C ASP A 4 1.47 -10.99 -4.77
N GLN A 5 0.33 -11.38 -4.20
CA GLN A 5 -0.11 -10.87 -2.89
C GLN A 5 0.97 -10.93 -1.80
N PRO A 6 1.80 -12.01 -1.67
CA PRO A 6 2.86 -12.04 -0.65
C PRO A 6 3.91 -10.95 -0.86
N SER A 7 4.31 -10.71 -2.10
CA SER A 7 5.27 -9.66 -2.45
C SER A 7 4.66 -8.28 -2.26
N ASN A 8 3.39 -8.10 -2.63
CA ASN A 8 2.69 -6.82 -2.45
C ASN A 8 2.50 -6.49 -0.97
N ALA A 9 2.18 -7.48 -0.12
CA ALA A 9 2.10 -7.31 1.33
C ALA A 9 3.45 -6.87 1.92
N ALA A 10 4.56 -7.49 1.50
CA ALA A 10 5.89 -7.07 1.91
C ALA A 10 6.22 -5.65 1.41
N LEU A 11 5.83 -5.28 0.18
CA LEU A 11 6.03 -3.93 -0.33
C LEU A 11 5.31 -2.89 0.54
N VAL A 12 4.03 -3.08 0.85
CA VAL A 12 3.25 -2.09 1.61
C VAL A 12 3.64 -2.04 3.10
N ALA A 13 4.02 -3.17 3.70
CA ALA A 13 4.42 -3.24 5.10
C ALA A 13 5.89 -2.87 5.33
N ASP A 14 6.81 -3.37 4.50
CA ASP A 14 8.26 -3.26 4.74
C ASP A 14 8.89 -2.07 4.06
N VAL A 15 8.39 -1.68 2.89
CA VAL A 15 8.97 -0.59 2.09
C VAL A 15 8.16 0.69 2.25
N LEU A 16 6.86 0.65 1.95
CA LEU A 16 6.01 1.83 1.94
C LEU A 16 5.55 2.24 3.34
N LYS A 17 5.53 1.31 4.30
CA LYS A 17 5.09 1.54 5.69
C LYS A 17 3.65 2.07 5.78
N THR A 18 2.77 1.58 4.91
CA THR A 18 1.37 2.02 4.78
C THR A 18 0.34 0.97 5.24
N GLU A 19 0.78 -0.15 5.83
CA GLU A 19 -0.08 -1.24 6.33
C GLU A 19 0.15 -1.52 7.82
N ILE A 20 -0.84 -2.16 8.46
CA ILE A 20 -0.71 -2.83 9.75
C ILE A 20 -0.87 -4.35 9.58
N VAL A 21 0.16 -5.11 9.96
CA VAL A 21 0.14 -6.56 9.81
C VAL A 21 -0.77 -7.20 10.86
N VAL A 22 -1.75 -7.99 10.40
CA VAL A 22 -2.64 -8.78 11.27
C VAL A 22 -1.96 -10.06 11.74
N ARG A 23 -1.20 -10.69 10.84
CA ARG A 23 -0.42 -11.91 11.11
C ARG A 23 0.76 -11.99 10.14
N GLU A 24 1.92 -12.37 10.67
CA GLU A 24 3.12 -12.65 9.89
C GLU A 24 2.92 -13.73 8.83
N TRP A 25 3.58 -13.57 7.68
CA TRP A 25 3.48 -14.50 6.55
C TRP A 25 3.91 -15.93 6.90
N LYS A 26 4.91 -16.06 7.77
CA LYS A 26 5.38 -17.37 8.27
C LYS A 26 4.29 -18.15 9.00
N ASP A 27 3.30 -17.46 9.59
CA ASP A 27 2.23 -18.04 10.40
C ASP A 27 0.88 -18.10 9.66
N ARG A 28 0.88 -17.90 8.34
CA ARG A 28 -0.34 -17.74 7.50
C ARG A 28 -1.32 -18.92 7.50
N ALA A 29 -0.93 -20.09 8.00
CA ALA A 29 -1.80 -21.27 8.01
C ALA A 29 -2.98 -21.10 8.99
N GLY A 30 -4.17 -21.55 8.58
CA GLY A 30 -5.36 -21.58 9.43
C GLY A 30 -6.11 -20.25 9.57
N VAL A 31 -7.16 -20.27 10.38
CA VAL A 31 -8.13 -19.16 10.51
C VAL A 31 -7.60 -18.09 11.47
N VAL A 32 -7.80 -16.82 11.13
CA VAL A 32 -7.52 -15.69 12.03
C VAL A 32 -8.68 -15.54 13.01
N LYS A 33 -8.40 -15.54 14.31
CA LYS A 33 -9.42 -15.38 15.36
C LYS A 33 -10.01 -13.97 15.31
N ALA A 34 -11.31 -13.86 15.53
CA ALA A 34 -12.02 -12.58 15.57
C ALA A 34 -11.41 -11.59 16.58
N SER A 35 -10.97 -12.07 17.75
CA SER A 35 -10.33 -11.24 18.77
C SER A 35 -9.00 -10.62 18.31
N LEU A 36 -8.23 -11.35 17.49
CA LEU A 36 -7.00 -10.81 16.92
C LEU A 36 -7.30 -9.72 15.89
N ILE A 37 -8.29 -9.97 15.02
CA ILE A 37 -8.76 -8.97 14.05
C ILE A 37 -9.21 -7.70 14.79
N GLU A 38 -10.04 -7.84 15.82
CA GLU A 38 -10.49 -6.71 16.65
C GLU A 38 -9.30 -5.94 17.23
N SER A 39 -8.33 -6.62 17.84
CA SER A 39 -7.17 -5.95 18.44
C SER A 39 -6.35 -5.15 17.43
N VAL A 40 -6.18 -5.68 16.21
CA VAL A 40 -5.39 -5.04 15.15
C VAL A 40 -6.15 -3.84 14.60
N VAL A 41 -7.46 -3.98 14.37
CA VAL A 41 -8.31 -2.86 13.93
C VAL A 41 -8.30 -1.74 14.98
N ARG A 42 -8.47 -2.06 16.27
CA ARG A 42 -8.42 -1.05 17.35
C ARG A 42 -7.05 -0.36 17.39
N ARG A 43 -5.96 -1.11 17.30
CA ARG A 43 -4.60 -0.57 17.24
C ARG A 43 -4.44 0.38 16.04
N PHE A 44 -4.88 -0.02 14.85
CA PHE A 44 -4.82 0.83 13.65
C PHE A 44 -5.61 2.12 13.79
N MET A 45 -6.79 2.05 14.41
CA MET A 45 -7.68 3.21 14.50
C MET A 45 -7.25 4.19 15.58
N ALA A 46 -6.80 3.69 16.74
CA ALA A 46 -6.68 4.48 17.97
C ALA A 46 -5.25 4.66 18.51
N SER A 47 -4.24 4.05 17.89
CA SER A 47 -2.84 4.20 18.34
C SER A 47 -2.06 5.23 17.53
N GLU A 48 -0.95 5.70 18.09
CA GLU A 48 0.02 6.53 17.37
C GLU A 48 0.65 5.80 16.18
N GLU A 49 0.86 4.48 16.26
CA GLU A 49 1.33 3.65 15.15
C GLU A 49 0.37 3.80 13.95
N GLY A 50 -0.93 3.65 14.19
CA GLY A 50 -1.96 3.83 13.18
C GLY A 50 -2.03 5.25 12.61
N CYS A 51 -1.79 6.27 13.44
CA CYS A 51 -1.71 7.66 12.99
C CYS A 51 -0.54 7.87 12.00
N ARG A 52 0.65 7.39 12.35
CA ARG A 52 1.84 7.47 11.49
C ARG A 52 1.65 6.74 10.16
N ILE A 53 1.00 5.58 10.18
CA ILE A 53 0.67 4.82 8.96
C ILE A 53 -0.26 5.64 8.06
N LYS A 54 -1.32 6.23 8.63
CA LYS A 54 -2.26 7.09 7.87
C LYS A 54 -1.58 8.31 7.27
N GLU A 55 -0.73 9.01 8.02
CA GLU A 55 0.04 10.15 7.50
C GLU A 55 0.98 9.75 6.36
N THR A 56 1.62 8.57 6.46
CA THR A 56 2.50 8.06 5.41
C THR A 56 1.71 7.72 4.16
N ALA A 57 0.55 7.08 4.32
CA ALA A 57 -0.35 6.75 3.21
C ALA A 57 -0.92 8.00 2.53
N GLU A 58 -1.25 9.06 3.29
CA GLU A 58 -1.71 10.34 2.73
C GLU A 58 -0.63 11.02 1.87
N LYS A 59 0.61 11.08 2.37
CA LYS A 59 1.75 11.62 1.63
C LYS A 59 2.03 10.83 0.35
N LEU A 60 2.04 9.50 0.45
CA LEU A 60 2.22 8.64 -0.72
C LEU A 60 1.08 8.84 -1.73
N GLY A 61 -0.16 8.90 -1.27
CA GLY A 61 -1.32 9.14 -2.13
C GLY A 61 -1.28 10.51 -2.82
N ALA A 62 -0.77 11.55 -2.16
CA ALA A 62 -0.54 12.84 -2.78
C ALA A 62 0.51 12.75 -3.91
N ALA A 63 1.66 12.12 -3.64
CA ALA A 63 2.72 11.94 -4.63
C ALA A 63 2.27 11.14 -5.86
N VAL A 64 1.45 10.09 -5.67
CA VAL A 64 0.88 9.31 -6.78
C VAL A 64 -0.06 10.14 -7.64
N ARG A 65 -0.88 11.01 -7.03
CA ARG A 65 -1.78 11.92 -7.76
C ARG A 65 -0.99 12.94 -8.57
N GLU A 66 0.02 13.57 -7.97
CA GLU A 66 0.92 14.51 -8.66
C GLU A 66 1.67 13.83 -9.82
N ALA A 67 2.12 12.59 -9.65
CA ALA A 67 2.80 11.87 -10.73
C ALA A 67 1.88 11.56 -11.93
N THR A 68 0.56 11.45 -11.71
CA THR A 68 -0.40 10.97 -12.73
C THR A 68 -1.28 12.07 -13.33
N GLU A 69 -1.33 13.25 -12.72
CA GLU A 69 -2.06 14.40 -13.26
C GLU A 69 -1.41 14.99 -14.52
N ALA A 70 -2.06 15.99 -15.12
CA ALA A 70 -1.53 16.66 -16.30
C ALA A 70 -0.19 17.34 -16.00
N GLY A 71 0.85 17.00 -16.77
CA GLY A 71 2.22 17.46 -16.52
C GLY A 71 2.98 16.62 -15.49
N GLY A 72 2.35 15.62 -14.87
CA GLY A 72 3.00 14.67 -13.98
C GLY A 72 3.91 13.69 -14.73
N VAL A 73 4.96 13.20 -14.05
CA VAL A 73 6.00 12.36 -14.65
C VAL A 73 5.43 11.09 -15.29
N SER A 74 4.50 10.39 -14.64
CA SER A 74 3.89 9.18 -15.18
C SER A 74 3.00 9.47 -16.38
N ARG A 75 2.34 10.64 -16.42
CA ARG A 75 1.55 11.08 -17.56
C ARG A 75 2.46 11.39 -18.76
N ILE A 76 3.54 12.12 -18.54
CA ILE A 76 4.52 12.47 -19.58
C ILE A 76 5.12 11.20 -20.21
N GLU A 77 5.56 10.24 -19.38
CA GLU A 77 6.13 8.99 -19.87
C GLU A 77 5.12 8.18 -20.70
N LEU A 78 3.86 8.12 -20.25
CA LEU A 78 2.79 7.45 -20.99
C LEU A 78 2.52 8.11 -22.35
N ASP A 79 2.41 9.45 -22.38
CA ASP A 79 2.17 10.19 -23.61
C ASP A 79 3.34 10.01 -24.60
N SER A 80 4.57 9.98 -24.09
CA SER A 80 5.79 9.71 -24.87
C SER A 80 5.79 8.30 -25.46
N PHE A 81 5.39 7.29 -24.67
CA PHE A 81 5.23 5.92 -25.14
C PHE A 81 4.19 5.80 -26.25
N ILE A 82 3.02 6.43 -26.09
CA ILE A 82 1.97 6.44 -27.11
C ILE A 82 2.47 7.09 -28.41
N ALA A 83 3.14 8.23 -28.31
CA ALA A 83 3.71 8.93 -29.46
C ALA A 83 4.76 8.09 -30.19
N HIS A 84 5.52 7.25 -29.47
CA HIS A 84 6.47 6.32 -30.07
C HIS A 84 5.77 5.19 -30.84
N VAL A 85 4.73 4.60 -30.27
CA VAL A 85 4.01 3.46 -30.88
C VAL A 85 3.22 3.87 -32.13
N ILE A 86 2.74 5.12 -32.20
CA ILE A 86 1.93 5.63 -33.32
C ILE A 86 2.79 6.09 -34.51
N ARG A 87 4.10 6.28 -34.33
CA ARG A 87 5.01 6.78 -35.37
C ARG A 87 5.25 5.79 -36.50
#